data_AF-A0A934YD99-F1
#
_entry.id   AF-A0A934YD99-F1
#
_cell.length_a   1.000
_cell.length_b   1.000
_cell.length_c   1.000
_cell.angle_alpha   90.00
_cell.angle_beta   90.00
_cell.angle_gamma   90.00
#
_symmetry.space_group_name_H-M   'P 1'
#
loop_
_entity.id
_entity.type
_entity.pdbx_description
1 polymer ?
#
loop_
_entity_poly.entity_id
_entity_poly.type
_entity_poly.pdbx_seq_one_letter_code
_entity_poly.pdbx_strand_id
1 'polypeptide(L)'
;MKRQIRKWTLRLTATGLLLSAFLLGIVLNPSLLYANRTTIGNYTIYHNSTLDQTFSARLDDATTLIKASELFDSNLKLDICLNDGSTYPKLIRFIRGQAFGWGFADKVVLMGNANNADNSVELNGYKWNLTQLIAHEETHCLQFHKFGFWKSNPIAGYPNWKWEGYPEYVSRRNADQLDSTKNILRKLEQEKADADGWAIYFSDNTISPREYYNAWLLVQYCLDIKKMSYESLLADTTSEQETSRQMMLWYSNQTQQ
;
A
#
# COMPACT_ATOMS: atom_id res chain seq x y z
N MET A 1 -47.08 -22.84 -2.98
CA MET A 1 -45.94 -22.44 -2.12
C MET A 1 -44.56 -22.67 -2.76
N LYS A 2 -44.11 -23.90 -3.06
CA LYS A 2 -42.76 -24.19 -3.61
C LYS A 2 -42.40 -23.43 -4.90
N ARG A 3 -43.34 -23.26 -5.84
CA ARG A 3 -43.12 -22.52 -7.10
C ARG A 3 -42.97 -21.01 -6.89
N GLN A 4 -43.68 -20.44 -5.91
CA GLN A 4 -43.56 -19.01 -5.57
C GLN A 4 -42.24 -18.72 -4.87
N ILE A 5 -41.82 -19.59 -3.93
CA ILE A 5 -40.52 -19.47 -3.25
C ILE A 5 -39.39 -19.50 -4.29
N ARG A 6 -39.38 -20.48 -5.21
CA ARG A 6 -38.37 -20.54 -6.30
C ARG A 6 -38.34 -19.28 -7.17
N LYS A 7 -39.50 -18.71 -7.51
CA LYS A 7 -39.57 -17.45 -8.28
C LYS A 7 -38.99 -16.28 -7.50
N TRP A 8 -39.26 -16.17 -6.21
CA TRP A 8 -38.70 -15.13 -5.35
C TRP A 8 -37.21 -15.30 -5.15
N THR A 9 -36.72 -16.53 -4.91
CA THR A 9 -35.29 -16.82 -4.86
C THR A 9 -34.60 -16.39 -6.16
N LEU A 10 -35.12 -16.79 -7.32
CA LEU A 10 -34.53 -16.40 -8.61
C LEU A 10 -34.51 -14.88 -8.80
N ARG A 11 -35.59 -14.18 -8.45
CA ARG A 11 -35.66 -12.71 -8.55
C ARG A 11 -34.63 -12.04 -7.63
N LEU A 12 -34.56 -12.45 -6.37
CA LEU A 12 -33.61 -11.91 -5.41
C LEU A 12 -32.17 -12.18 -5.83
N THR A 13 -31.87 -13.39 -6.32
CA THR A 13 -30.54 -13.72 -6.86
C THR A 13 -30.20 -12.85 -8.07
N ALA A 14 -31.12 -12.70 -9.03
CA ALA A 14 -30.89 -11.88 -10.21
C ALA A 14 -30.69 -10.39 -9.86
N THR A 15 -31.52 -9.85 -8.96
CA THR A 15 -31.36 -8.49 -8.46
C THR A 15 -30.03 -8.31 -7.73
N GLY A 16 -29.64 -9.27 -6.88
CA GLY A 16 -28.35 -9.25 -6.18
C GLY A 16 -27.18 -9.22 -7.16
N LEU A 17 -27.17 -10.10 -8.17
CA LEU A 17 -26.14 -10.13 -9.21
C LEU A 17 -26.07 -8.83 -9.99
N LEU A 18 -27.21 -8.24 -10.34
CA LEU A 18 -27.27 -6.96 -11.05
C LEU A 18 -26.65 -5.84 -10.20
N LEU A 19 -27.02 -5.76 -8.92
CA LEU A 19 -26.47 -4.74 -8.00
C LEU A 19 -24.97 -4.93 -7.79
N SER A 20 -24.49 -6.17 -7.66
CA SER A 20 -23.05 -6.46 -7.56
C SER A 20 -22.30 -6.09 -8.83
N ALA A 21 -22.83 -6.40 -10.01
CA ALA A 21 -22.23 -6.02 -11.29
C ALA A 21 -22.20 -4.49 -11.47
N PHE A 22 -23.27 -3.81 -11.06
CA PHE A 22 -23.34 -2.35 -11.10
C PHE A 22 -22.32 -1.71 -10.16
N LEU A 23 -22.23 -2.18 -8.91
CA LEU A 23 -21.23 -1.72 -7.95
C LEU A 23 -19.80 -1.97 -8.47
N LEU A 24 -19.55 -3.15 -9.03
CA LEU A 24 -18.25 -3.47 -9.65
C LEU A 24 -17.93 -2.52 -10.79
N GLY A 25 -18.90 -2.18 -11.64
CA GLY A 25 -18.73 -1.18 -12.70
C GLY A 25 -18.31 0.20 -12.18
N ILE A 26 -18.88 0.64 -11.04
CA ILE A 26 -18.49 1.90 -10.39
C ILE A 26 -17.06 1.83 -9.83
N VAL A 27 -16.73 0.74 -9.13
CA VAL A 27 -15.38 0.53 -8.55
C VAL A 27 -14.31 0.45 -9.64
N LEU A 28 -14.61 -0.15 -10.79
CA LEU A 28 -13.66 -0.26 -11.89
C LEU A 28 -13.54 1.03 -12.71
N ASN A 29 -14.50 1.96 -12.59
CA ASN A 29 -14.53 3.19 -13.37
C ASN A 29 -14.67 4.43 -12.47
N PRO A 30 -13.54 4.95 -11.91
CA PRO A 30 -13.55 6.10 -11.02
C PRO A 30 -14.20 7.35 -11.64
N SER A 31 -14.13 7.51 -12.97
CA SER A 31 -14.67 8.68 -13.67
C SER A 31 -16.16 8.96 -13.40
N LEU A 32 -16.93 7.96 -12.96
CA LEU A 32 -18.34 8.13 -12.60
C LEU A 32 -18.56 8.96 -11.32
N LEU A 33 -17.53 9.07 -10.47
CA LEU A 33 -17.60 9.73 -9.16
C LEU A 33 -16.60 10.89 -9.01
N TYR A 34 -15.93 11.27 -10.09
CA TYR A 34 -15.03 12.43 -10.14
C TYR A 34 -15.47 13.43 -11.21
N ALA A 35 -15.28 14.71 -10.94
CA ALA A 35 -15.64 15.78 -11.88
C ALA A 35 -14.62 15.90 -13.02
N ASN A 36 -13.34 15.61 -12.75
CA ASN A 36 -12.24 15.81 -13.69
C ASN A 36 -11.29 14.61 -13.72
N ARG A 37 -10.51 14.53 -14.80
CA ARG A 37 -9.33 13.66 -14.89
C ARG A 37 -8.20 14.39 -15.63
N THR A 38 -6.97 14.16 -15.19
CA THR A 38 -5.76 14.66 -15.85
C THR A 38 -4.81 13.51 -16.12
N THR A 39 -4.27 13.41 -17.32
CA THR A 39 -3.28 12.39 -17.67
C THR A 39 -1.88 13.00 -17.66
N ILE A 40 -0.97 12.39 -16.92
CA ILE A 40 0.45 12.79 -16.84
C ILE A 40 1.29 11.51 -16.99
N GLY A 41 1.99 11.37 -18.11
CA GLY A 41 2.75 10.14 -18.41
C GLY A 41 1.86 8.91 -18.38
N ASN A 42 2.18 7.96 -17.49
CA ASN A 42 1.42 6.72 -17.29
C ASN A 42 0.27 6.84 -16.28
N TYR A 43 0.10 8.01 -15.68
CA TYR A 43 -0.88 8.24 -14.64
C TYR A 43 -2.14 8.90 -15.20
N THR A 44 -3.31 8.40 -14.81
CA THR A 44 -4.58 9.11 -14.91
C THR A 44 -5.02 9.52 -13.50
N ILE A 45 -5.01 10.82 -13.24
CA ILE A 45 -5.34 11.38 -11.93
C ILE A 45 -6.80 11.81 -11.95
N TYR A 46 -7.62 11.24 -11.08
CA TYR A 46 -9.02 11.61 -10.89
C TYR A 46 -9.17 12.56 -9.71
N HIS A 47 -9.80 13.71 -9.96
CA HIS A 47 -9.90 14.81 -9.00
C HIS A 47 -11.20 15.60 -9.21
N ASN A 48 -11.68 16.24 -8.16
CA ASN A 48 -12.79 17.18 -8.17
C ASN A 48 -12.32 18.63 -8.16
N SER A 49 -11.22 18.92 -7.46
CA SER A 49 -10.64 20.26 -7.31
C SER A 49 -9.50 20.46 -8.31
N THR A 50 -9.12 21.71 -8.58
CA THR A 50 -7.96 22.00 -9.44
C THR A 50 -6.73 21.25 -8.94
N LEU A 51 -6.11 20.48 -9.84
CA LEU A 51 -4.92 19.70 -9.52
C LEU A 51 -3.76 20.63 -9.16
N ASP A 52 -3.22 20.44 -7.95
CA ASP A 52 -2.06 21.17 -7.43
C ASP A 52 -0.80 20.76 -8.20
N GLN A 53 -0.02 21.74 -8.70
CA GLN A 53 1.22 21.47 -9.42
C GLN A 53 2.26 20.75 -8.57
N THR A 54 2.26 20.96 -7.24
CA THR A 54 3.17 20.26 -6.34
C THR A 54 2.84 18.77 -6.21
N PHE A 55 1.58 18.37 -6.45
CA PHE A 55 1.20 16.96 -6.49
C PHE A 55 1.93 16.20 -7.61
N SER A 56 2.06 16.82 -8.80
CA SER A 56 2.79 16.21 -9.91
C SER A 56 4.26 15.93 -9.55
N ALA A 57 4.91 16.84 -8.82
CA ALA A 57 6.28 16.62 -8.35
C ALA A 57 6.36 15.44 -7.37
N ARG A 58 5.36 15.29 -6.48
CA ARG A 58 5.30 14.13 -5.55
C ARG A 58 5.10 12.81 -6.27
N LEU A 59 4.36 12.83 -7.37
CA LEU A 59 4.17 11.67 -8.24
C LEU A 59 5.45 11.30 -8.99
N ASP A 60 6.22 12.28 -9.46
CA ASP A 60 7.54 12.04 -10.06
C ASP A 60 8.54 11.46 -9.04
N ASP A 61 8.52 11.98 -7.80
CA ASP A 61 9.33 11.44 -6.69
C ASP A 61 8.93 9.98 -6.38
N ALA A 62 7.62 9.69 -6.33
CA ALA A 62 7.12 8.33 -6.09
C ALA A 62 7.52 7.39 -7.25
N THR A 63 7.42 7.86 -8.49
CA THR A 63 7.90 7.16 -9.70
C THR A 63 9.38 6.79 -9.57
N THR A 64 10.19 7.68 -9.00
CA THR A 64 11.62 7.45 -8.80
C THR A 64 11.86 6.34 -7.77
N LEU A 65 11.06 6.26 -6.71
CA LEU A 65 11.14 5.17 -5.73
C LEU A 65 10.74 3.82 -6.33
N ILE A 66 9.61 3.75 -7.04
CA ILE A 66 9.10 2.49 -7.57
C ILE A 66 9.99 1.89 -8.67
N LYS A 67 10.81 2.69 -9.35
CA LYS A 67 11.81 2.20 -10.32
C LYS A 67 12.85 1.26 -9.72
N ALA A 68 13.04 1.28 -8.40
CA ALA A 68 13.93 0.35 -7.70
C ALA A 68 13.27 -1.02 -7.43
N SER A 69 11.97 -1.17 -7.69
CA SER A 69 11.25 -2.43 -7.55
C SER A 69 11.63 -3.42 -8.65
N GLU A 70 11.83 -4.70 -8.30
CA GLU A 70 11.97 -5.78 -9.30
C GLU A 70 10.68 -6.02 -10.09
N LEU A 71 9.55 -5.45 -9.64
CA LEU A 71 8.26 -5.54 -10.31
C LEU A 71 7.99 -4.37 -11.26
N PHE A 72 8.89 -3.38 -11.33
CA PHE A 72 8.66 -2.15 -12.11
C PHE A 72 8.40 -2.47 -13.59
N ASP A 73 7.31 -1.92 -14.13
CA ASP A 73 6.96 -1.97 -15.54
C ASP A 73 6.65 -0.55 -16.03
N SER A 74 7.50 -0.02 -16.91
CA SER A 74 7.35 1.33 -17.47
C SER A 74 6.13 1.48 -18.39
N ASN A 75 5.43 0.40 -18.72
CA ASN A 75 4.22 0.43 -19.55
C ASN A 75 2.93 0.32 -18.72
N LEU A 76 3.04 0.04 -17.42
CA LEU A 76 1.87 -0.03 -16.55
C LEU A 76 1.27 1.37 -16.42
N LYS A 77 -0.03 1.45 -16.71
CA LYS A 77 -0.84 2.65 -16.49
C LYS A 77 -1.52 2.55 -15.15
N LEU A 78 -1.54 3.65 -14.42
CA LEU A 78 -2.08 3.71 -13.07
C LEU A 78 -3.12 4.82 -12.94
N ASP A 79 -4.19 4.51 -12.24
CA ASP A 79 -5.25 5.44 -11.87
C ASP A 79 -4.97 5.95 -10.45
N ILE A 80 -4.79 7.26 -10.29
CA ILE A 80 -4.60 7.92 -8.99
C ILE A 80 -5.89 8.64 -8.61
N CYS A 81 -6.58 8.16 -7.57
CA CYS A 81 -7.87 8.67 -7.12
C CYS A 81 -7.68 9.54 -5.88
N LEU A 82 -7.88 10.86 -6.01
CA LEU A 82 -7.64 11.81 -4.92
C LEU A 82 -8.80 11.88 -3.92
N ASN A 83 -8.49 12.21 -2.67
CA ASN A 83 -9.46 12.55 -1.64
C ASN A 83 -9.64 14.06 -1.52
N ASP A 84 -10.29 14.64 -2.52
CA ASP A 84 -10.47 16.10 -2.65
C ASP A 84 -11.95 16.52 -2.74
N GLY A 85 -12.81 15.72 -2.09
CA GLY A 85 -14.26 15.91 -2.06
C GLY A 85 -15.06 14.88 -2.85
N SER A 86 -14.40 13.99 -3.59
CA SER A 86 -15.07 12.87 -4.27
C SER A 86 -15.72 11.88 -3.29
N THR A 87 -16.78 11.21 -3.75
CA THR A 87 -17.40 10.09 -3.02
C THR A 87 -16.69 8.76 -3.26
N TYR A 88 -15.79 8.69 -4.24
CA TYR A 88 -15.08 7.45 -4.60
C TYR A 88 -14.22 6.92 -3.44
N PRO A 89 -13.35 7.72 -2.77
CA PRO A 89 -12.60 7.22 -1.61
C PRO A 89 -13.52 6.76 -0.47
N LYS A 90 -14.67 7.41 -0.27
CA LYS A 90 -15.67 6.99 0.73
C LYS A 90 -16.28 5.64 0.39
N LEU A 91 -16.55 5.37 -0.89
CA LEU A 91 -17.03 4.08 -1.39
C LEU A 91 -15.99 2.99 -1.16
N ILE A 92 -14.73 3.23 -1.55
CA ILE A 92 -13.65 2.25 -1.34
C ILE A 92 -13.45 1.98 0.14
N ARG A 93 -13.53 3.01 1.00
CA ARG A 93 -13.47 2.84 2.46
C ARG A 93 -14.61 1.98 2.99
N PHE A 94 -15.82 2.11 2.46
CA PHE A 94 -16.95 1.26 2.85
C PHE A 94 -16.71 -0.22 2.49
N ILE A 95 -16.04 -0.48 1.36
CA ILE A 95 -15.79 -1.84 0.87
C ILE A 95 -14.56 -2.48 1.55
N ARG A 96 -13.47 -1.73 1.74
CA ARG A 96 -12.17 -2.25 2.18
C ARG A 96 -11.77 -1.84 3.60
N GLY A 97 -12.44 -0.87 4.20
CA GLY A 97 -12.07 -0.30 5.51
C GLY A 97 -11.23 0.98 5.39
N GLN A 98 -10.93 1.57 6.55
CA GLN A 98 -10.16 2.81 6.66
C GLN A 98 -8.65 2.54 6.61
N ALA A 99 -7.95 3.28 5.76
CA ALA A 99 -6.49 3.29 5.63
C ALA A 99 -6.03 4.68 5.15
N PHE A 100 -4.72 4.93 5.11
CA PHE A 100 -4.16 6.15 4.51
C PHE A 100 -4.33 6.17 2.99
N GLY A 101 -4.16 5.00 2.36
CA GLY A 101 -4.40 4.75 0.95
C GLY A 101 -4.81 3.30 0.71
N TRP A 102 -5.12 2.98 -0.54
CA TRP A 102 -5.29 1.61 -1.01
C TRP A 102 -4.80 1.46 -2.45
N GLY A 103 -3.94 0.47 -2.66
CA GLY A 103 -3.57 -0.08 -3.95
C GLY A 103 -4.40 -1.33 -4.27
N PHE A 104 -4.94 -1.40 -5.47
CA PHE A 104 -5.55 -2.62 -6.02
C PHE A 104 -5.69 -2.55 -7.53
N ALA A 105 -5.49 -3.67 -8.21
CA ALA A 105 -5.44 -3.72 -9.67
C ALA A 105 -4.47 -2.65 -10.21
N ASP A 106 -4.98 -1.64 -10.89
CA ASP A 106 -4.25 -0.49 -11.45
C ASP A 106 -4.57 0.83 -10.72
N LYS A 107 -5.18 0.78 -9.53
CA LYS A 107 -5.72 1.95 -8.82
C LYS A 107 -5.01 2.20 -7.50
N VAL A 108 -4.56 3.43 -7.32
CA VAL A 108 -4.16 4.01 -6.05
C VAL A 108 -5.26 4.96 -5.58
N VAL A 109 -5.78 4.75 -4.37
CA VAL A 109 -6.83 5.57 -3.79
C VAL A 109 -6.30 6.22 -2.53
N LEU A 110 -6.11 7.53 -2.55
CA LEU A 110 -5.75 8.28 -1.35
C LEU A 110 -7.00 8.47 -0.49
N MET A 111 -6.86 8.33 0.83
CA MET A 111 -7.98 8.42 1.78
C MET A 111 -7.76 9.43 2.90
N GLY A 112 -6.51 9.75 3.22
CA GLY A 112 -6.21 10.86 4.13
C GLY A 112 -6.30 12.22 3.45
N ASN A 113 -6.06 13.28 4.23
CA ASN A 113 -5.98 14.65 3.73
C ASN A 113 -4.53 14.93 3.30
N ALA A 114 -4.30 15.05 2.00
CA ALA A 114 -2.97 15.32 1.47
C ALA A 114 -2.58 16.80 1.61
N ASN A 115 -1.35 17.02 2.08
CA ASN A 115 -0.64 18.29 2.00
C ASN A 115 0.62 18.08 1.14
N ASN A 116 0.51 18.47 -0.13
CA ASN A 116 1.53 18.21 -1.14
C ASN A 116 2.83 18.98 -0.89
N ALA A 117 2.73 20.18 -0.30
CA ALA A 117 3.86 21.02 0.05
C ALA A 117 4.67 20.44 1.24
N ASP A 118 3.96 19.94 2.25
CA ASP A 118 4.54 19.25 3.43
C ASP A 118 4.94 17.80 3.11
N ASN A 119 4.66 17.31 1.90
CA ASN A 119 4.83 15.91 1.50
C ASN A 119 4.21 14.94 2.52
N SER A 120 2.99 15.23 2.96
CA SER A 120 2.31 14.44 3.99
C SER A 120 0.86 14.15 3.65
N VAL A 121 0.34 13.04 4.18
CA VAL A 121 -1.07 12.68 4.19
C VAL A 121 -1.48 12.45 5.63
N GLU A 122 -2.47 13.19 6.10
CA GLU A 122 -2.96 13.09 7.47
C GLU A 122 -4.23 12.26 7.57
N LEU A 123 -4.28 11.35 8.55
CA LEU A 123 -5.47 10.59 8.91
C LEU A 123 -5.50 10.38 10.42
N ASN A 124 -6.63 10.74 11.07
CA ASN A 124 -6.84 10.58 12.51
C ASN A 124 -5.72 11.19 13.39
N GLY A 125 -5.11 12.29 12.96
CA GLY A 125 -4.02 12.97 13.69
C GLY A 125 -2.61 12.40 13.44
N TYR A 126 -2.48 11.44 12.53
CA TYR A 126 -1.20 10.83 12.16
C TYR A 126 -0.84 11.19 10.73
N LYS A 127 0.45 11.39 10.48
CA LYS A 127 0.98 11.76 9.16
C LYS A 127 1.75 10.60 8.55
N TRP A 128 1.47 10.30 7.29
CA TRP A 128 2.31 9.47 6.44
C TRP A 128 2.99 10.35 5.40
N ASN A 129 4.24 10.07 5.04
CA ASN A 129 4.92 10.73 3.92
C ASN A 129 4.16 10.48 2.59
N LEU A 130 3.66 11.52 1.92
CA LEU A 130 2.79 11.39 0.75
C LEU A 130 3.47 10.65 -0.40
N THR A 131 4.70 11.01 -0.75
CA THR A 131 5.49 10.34 -1.79
C THR A 131 5.68 8.86 -1.48
N GLN A 132 6.02 8.51 -0.24
CA GLN A 132 6.20 7.11 0.16
C GLN A 132 4.88 6.35 0.17
N LEU A 133 3.77 6.98 0.60
CA LEU A 133 2.45 6.37 0.53
C LEU A 133 2.04 6.07 -0.90
N ILE A 134 2.21 7.02 -1.83
CA ILE A 134 1.92 6.78 -3.25
C ILE A 134 2.76 5.60 -3.75
N ALA A 135 4.08 5.61 -3.52
CA ALA A 135 4.96 4.52 -3.95
C ALA A 135 4.58 3.15 -3.33
N HIS A 136 4.13 3.15 -2.07
CA HIS A 136 3.62 1.96 -1.39
C HIS A 136 2.40 1.40 -2.14
N GLU A 137 1.37 2.21 -2.35
CA GLU A 137 0.14 1.76 -3.02
C GLU A 137 0.36 1.42 -4.50
N GLU A 138 1.27 2.11 -5.19
CA GLU A 138 1.69 1.76 -6.55
C GLU A 138 2.38 0.40 -6.58
N THR A 139 3.16 0.06 -5.55
CA THR A 139 3.81 -1.25 -5.43
C THR A 139 2.77 -2.37 -5.32
N HIS A 140 1.65 -2.14 -4.61
CA HIS A 140 0.53 -3.08 -4.65
C HIS A 140 -0.04 -3.25 -6.06
N CYS A 141 -0.18 -2.16 -6.82
CA CYS A 141 -0.63 -2.25 -8.21
C CYS A 141 0.35 -3.07 -9.08
N LEU A 142 1.66 -2.90 -8.88
CA LEU A 142 2.70 -3.70 -9.53
C LEU A 142 2.59 -5.19 -9.14
N GLN A 143 2.32 -5.50 -7.87
CA GLN A 143 2.07 -6.88 -7.43
C GLN A 143 0.87 -7.49 -8.15
N PHE A 144 -0.24 -6.75 -8.27
CA PHE A 144 -1.43 -7.21 -9.02
C PHE A 144 -1.14 -7.37 -10.51
N HIS A 145 -0.40 -6.45 -11.13
CA HIS A 145 -0.02 -6.51 -12.54
C HIS A 145 0.88 -7.72 -12.84
N LYS A 146 1.89 -7.94 -12.00
CA LYS A 146 2.85 -9.05 -12.17
C LYS A 146 2.21 -10.41 -11.97
N PHE A 147 1.47 -10.59 -10.87
CA PHE A 147 0.99 -11.91 -10.45
C PHE A 147 -0.42 -12.23 -10.95
N GLY A 148 -1.21 -11.21 -11.25
CA GLY A 148 -2.62 -11.32 -11.57
C GLY A 148 -3.49 -11.61 -10.34
N PHE A 149 -4.78 -11.33 -10.47
CA PHE A 149 -5.75 -11.37 -9.38
C PHE A 149 -5.71 -12.64 -8.49
N TRP A 150 -5.62 -13.82 -9.09
CA TRP A 150 -5.65 -15.10 -8.36
C TRP A 150 -4.38 -15.39 -7.55
N LYS A 151 -3.27 -14.74 -7.89
CA LYS A 151 -1.99 -14.89 -7.21
C LYS A 151 -1.61 -13.62 -6.45
N SER A 152 -2.58 -12.78 -6.13
CA SER A 152 -2.39 -11.61 -5.27
C SER A 152 -3.22 -11.75 -3.99
N ASN A 153 -2.81 -11.08 -2.93
CA ASN A 153 -3.64 -11.05 -1.71
C ASN A 153 -4.93 -10.24 -1.94
N PRO A 154 -6.03 -10.62 -1.27
CA PRO A 154 -6.12 -11.67 -0.24
C PRO A 154 -6.31 -13.10 -0.77
N ILE A 155 -6.42 -13.31 -2.09
CA ILE A 155 -6.77 -14.62 -2.66
C ILE A 155 -5.64 -15.64 -2.55
N ALA A 156 -4.41 -15.21 -2.79
CA ALA A 156 -3.24 -16.07 -2.70
C ALA A 156 -2.89 -16.50 -1.26
N GLY A 157 -3.34 -15.74 -0.26
CA GLY A 157 -3.09 -16.04 1.16
C GLY A 157 -1.61 -15.92 1.56
N TYR A 158 -0.85 -15.04 0.91
CA TYR A 158 0.52 -14.74 1.35
C TYR A 158 0.52 -14.14 2.76
N PRO A 159 1.50 -14.47 3.62
CA PRO A 159 1.65 -13.82 4.92
C PRO A 159 1.71 -12.30 4.79
N ASN A 160 0.97 -11.57 5.65
CA ASN A 160 0.90 -10.11 5.63
C ASN A 160 2.27 -9.45 5.63
N TRP A 161 3.23 -9.95 6.44
CA TRP A 161 4.56 -9.36 6.51
C TRP A 161 5.33 -9.39 5.18
N LYS A 162 5.07 -10.37 4.31
CA LYS A 162 5.66 -10.44 2.96
C LYS A 162 4.92 -9.55 1.97
N TRP A 163 3.59 -9.49 2.10
CA TRP A 163 2.75 -8.76 1.16
C TRP A 163 2.81 -7.24 1.37
N GLU A 164 2.68 -6.79 2.62
CA GLU A 164 2.72 -5.38 3.03
C GLU A 164 4.16 -4.87 3.23
N GLY A 165 5.08 -5.74 3.68
CA GLY A 165 6.47 -5.35 3.92
C GLY A 165 7.25 -5.00 2.65
N TYR A 166 6.86 -5.53 1.49
CA TYR A 166 7.53 -5.23 0.23
C TYR A 166 7.21 -3.83 -0.32
N PRO A 167 5.95 -3.38 -0.36
CA PRO A 167 5.61 -1.96 -0.54
C PRO A 167 6.34 -1.01 0.39
N GLU A 168 6.48 -1.34 1.68
CA GLU A 168 7.30 -0.55 2.61
C GLU A 168 8.78 -0.55 2.20
N TYR A 169 9.33 -1.70 1.82
CA TYR A 169 10.72 -1.81 1.33
C TYR A 169 10.98 -0.97 0.08
N VAL A 170 10.06 -0.97 -0.89
CA VAL A 170 10.20 -0.20 -2.14
C VAL A 170 10.08 1.30 -1.87
N SER A 171 9.12 1.71 -1.03
CA SER A 171 8.84 3.12 -0.77
C SER A 171 9.84 3.80 0.18
N ARG A 172 10.42 3.07 1.13
CA ARG A 172 11.33 3.63 2.15
C ARG A 172 12.78 3.65 1.70
N ARG A 173 13.13 4.64 0.89
CA ARG A 173 14.48 4.84 0.35
C ARG A 173 15.17 6.13 0.80
N ASN A 174 14.64 6.85 1.79
CA ASN A 174 15.33 8.03 2.32
C ASN A 174 16.67 7.61 2.95
N ALA A 175 17.63 8.55 3.02
CA ALA A 175 18.99 8.24 3.49
C ALA A 175 19.04 7.60 4.89
N ASP A 176 18.12 7.98 5.79
CA ASP A 176 18.00 7.41 7.13
C ASP A 176 17.20 6.09 7.19
N GLN A 177 16.73 5.59 6.05
CA GLN A 177 15.92 4.37 5.91
C GLN A 177 16.65 3.23 5.20
N LEU A 178 17.85 3.47 4.64
CA LEU A 178 18.58 2.44 3.89
C LEU A 178 19.39 1.48 4.77
N ASP A 179 19.76 1.89 5.99
CA ASP A 179 20.60 1.10 6.89
C ASP A 179 19.75 0.22 7.82
N SER A 180 19.80 -1.10 7.59
CA SER A 180 19.03 -2.06 8.37
C SER A 180 19.35 -2.05 9.86
N THR A 181 20.61 -1.79 10.25
CA THR A 181 20.99 -1.73 11.67
C THR A 181 20.37 -0.52 12.36
N LYS A 182 20.39 0.65 11.70
CA LYS A 182 19.73 1.86 12.21
C LYS A 182 18.21 1.73 12.25
N ASN A 183 17.60 1.06 11.27
CA ASN A 183 16.16 0.84 11.26
C ASN A 183 15.72 -0.09 12.40
N ILE A 184 16.49 -1.15 12.70
CA ILE A 184 16.25 -2.02 13.85
C ILE A 184 16.45 -1.25 15.15
N LEU A 185 17.53 -0.48 15.27
CA LEU A 185 17.80 0.34 16.46
C LEU A 185 16.66 1.33 16.73
N ARG A 186 16.18 2.05 15.70
CA ARG A 186 15.04 2.97 15.79
C ARG A 186 13.80 2.29 16.39
N LYS A 187 13.49 1.07 15.93
CA LYS A 187 12.37 0.28 16.47
C LYS A 187 12.59 -0.04 17.94
N LEU A 188 13.75 -0.60 18.30
CA LEU A 188 14.06 -1.01 19.67
C LEU A 188 14.01 0.17 20.65
N GLU A 189 14.54 1.33 20.25
CA GLU A 189 14.52 2.54 21.08
C GLU A 189 13.09 3.06 21.31
N GLN A 190 12.27 3.09 20.26
CA GLN A 190 10.88 3.55 20.38
C GLN A 190 9.99 2.57 21.13
N GLU A 191 10.15 1.26 20.95
CA GLU A 191 9.43 0.25 21.75
C GLU A 191 9.85 0.26 23.22
N LYS A 192 11.11 0.60 23.51
CA LYS A 192 11.56 0.80 24.89
C LYS A 192 10.94 2.05 25.51
N ALA A 193 10.78 3.12 24.74
CA ALA A 193 10.18 4.37 25.20
C ALA A 193 8.65 4.27 25.35
N ASP A 194 8.00 3.50 24.48
CA ASP A 194 6.56 3.30 24.44
C ASP A 194 6.24 1.86 24.00
N ALA A 195 6.07 0.94 24.95
CA ALA A 195 5.85 -0.47 24.63
C ALA A 195 4.48 -0.72 23.95
N ASP A 196 3.48 0.09 24.27
CA ASP A 196 2.08 -0.11 23.84
C ASP A 196 1.67 0.80 22.66
N GLY A 197 2.55 1.70 22.24
CA GLY A 197 2.33 2.51 21.05
C GLY A 197 2.01 1.67 19.82
N TRP A 198 1.31 2.26 18.85
CA TRP A 198 0.95 1.54 17.63
C TRP A 198 1.80 1.93 16.43
N ALA A 199 2.57 3.03 16.53
CA ALA A 199 3.35 3.60 15.45
C ALA A 199 4.86 3.62 15.76
N ILE A 200 5.67 3.67 14.70
CA ILE A 200 7.08 4.06 14.73
C ILE A 200 7.19 5.39 13.98
N TYR A 201 7.82 6.38 14.61
CA TYR A 201 8.00 7.72 14.08
C TYR A 201 9.33 7.85 13.33
N PHE A 202 9.29 8.60 12.24
CA PHE A 202 10.46 8.99 11.46
C PHE A 202 10.91 10.42 11.80
N SER A 203 12.09 10.79 11.31
CA SER A 203 12.70 12.11 11.53
C SER A 203 11.89 13.26 10.92
N ASP A 204 11.06 12.98 9.92
CA ASP A 204 10.14 13.95 9.28
C ASP A 204 8.77 14.06 9.99
N ASN A 205 8.63 13.49 11.20
CA ASN A 205 7.39 13.39 11.98
C ASN A 205 6.28 12.55 11.33
N THR A 206 6.58 11.84 10.24
CA THR A 206 5.66 10.85 9.70
C THR A 206 5.80 9.52 10.44
N ILE A 207 4.84 8.61 10.22
CA ILE A 207 4.79 7.32 10.89
C ILE A 207 4.76 6.15 9.93
N SER A 208 5.07 4.98 10.48
CA SER A 208 4.61 3.68 10.00
C SER A 208 3.83 3.01 11.13
N PRO A 209 2.70 2.32 10.85
CA PRO A 209 2.18 1.34 11.80
C PRO A 209 3.29 0.35 12.19
N ARG A 210 3.34 -0.07 13.46
CA ARG A 210 4.37 -1.00 13.96
C ARG A 210 4.38 -2.32 13.21
N GLU A 211 3.20 -2.86 12.90
CA GLU A 211 3.08 -4.08 12.10
C GLU A 211 3.77 -3.92 10.74
N TYR A 212 3.56 -2.81 10.05
CA TYR A 212 4.15 -2.54 8.74
C TYR A 212 5.65 -2.25 8.85
N TYR A 213 6.08 -1.56 9.91
CA TYR A 213 7.50 -1.35 10.18
C TYR A 213 8.21 -2.69 10.44
N ASN A 214 7.57 -3.62 11.15
CA ASN A 214 8.11 -4.96 11.38
C ASN A 214 8.20 -5.74 10.07
N ALA A 215 7.13 -5.74 9.29
CA ALA A 215 7.10 -6.35 7.97
C ALA A 215 8.23 -5.80 7.08
N TRP A 216 8.42 -4.49 7.06
CA TRP A 216 9.50 -3.82 6.34
C TRP A 216 10.88 -4.31 6.76
N LEU A 217 11.18 -4.36 8.06
CA LEU A 217 12.48 -4.85 8.55
C LEU A 217 12.76 -6.29 8.10
N LEU A 218 11.75 -7.16 8.18
CA LEU A 218 11.90 -8.56 7.77
C LEU A 218 12.13 -8.69 6.25
N VAL A 219 11.40 -7.93 5.45
CA VAL A 219 11.60 -7.90 3.99
C VAL A 219 12.97 -7.33 3.65
N GLN A 220 13.37 -6.22 4.28
CA GLN A 220 14.69 -5.62 4.10
C GLN A 220 15.80 -6.62 4.42
N TYR A 221 15.69 -7.34 5.54
CA TYR A 221 16.63 -8.40 5.90
C TYR A 221 16.67 -9.51 4.83
N CYS A 222 15.52 -9.99 4.36
CA CYS A 222 15.46 -11.03 3.34
C CYS A 222 16.07 -10.60 2.00
N LEU A 223 15.78 -9.39 1.53
CA LEU A 223 16.26 -8.90 0.23
C LEU A 223 17.70 -8.41 0.30
N ASP A 224 18.04 -7.59 1.29
CA ASP A 224 19.35 -6.94 1.34
C ASP A 224 20.42 -7.83 1.97
N ILE A 225 20.08 -8.67 2.96
CA ILE A 225 21.05 -9.51 3.67
C ILE A 225 21.03 -10.95 3.16
N LYS A 226 19.85 -11.59 3.08
CA LYS A 226 19.72 -12.96 2.54
C LYS A 226 19.75 -13.02 1.02
N LYS A 227 19.75 -11.86 0.33
CA LYS A 227 19.83 -11.74 -1.15
C LYS A 227 18.71 -12.49 -1.88
N MET A 228 17.52 -12.54 -1.28
CA MET A 228 16.34 -13.15 -1.90
C MET A 228 15.73 -12.17 -2.90
N SER A 229 15.23 -12.67 -4.04
CA SER A 229 14.26 -11.90 -4.83
C SER A 229 12.91 -11.87 -4.13
N TYR A 230 12.02 -10.95 -4.53
CA TYR A 230 10.68 -10.88 -3.96
C TYR A 230 9.85 -12.13 -4.27
N GLU A 231 9.93 -12.65 -5.50
CA GLU A 231 9.30 -13.94 -5.84
C GLU A 231 9.81 -15.10 -4.97
N SER A 232 11.13 -15.15 -4.70
CA SER A 232 11.72 -16.15 -3.81
C SER A 232 11.25 -15.98 -2.36
N LEU A 233 11.11 -14.73 -1.90
CA LEU A 233 10.55 -14.44 -0.60
C LEU A 233 9.11 -14.91 -0.47
N LEU A 234 8.26 -14.69 -1.49
CA LEU A 234 6.87 -15.16 -1.48
C LEU A 234 6.76 -16.69 -1.43
N ALA A 235 7.67 -17.40 -2.10
CA ALA A 235 7.70 -18.86 -2.10
C ALA A 235 8.33 -19.49 -0.84
N ASP A 236 9.16 -18.73 -0.11
CA ASP A 236 9.83 -19.19 1.10
C ASP A 236 8.82 -19.60 2.18
N THR A 237 9.05 -20.74 2.84
CA THR A 237 8.15 -21.27 3.88
C THR A 237 8.62 -20.97 5.29
N THR A 238 9.68 -20.18 5.47
CA THR A 238 10.17 -19.78 6.79
C THR A 238 9.12 -18.90 7.46
N SER A 239 8.82 -19.20 8.73
CA SER A 239 7.82 -18.42 9.48
C SER A 239 8.31 -17.00 9.76
N GLU A 240 7.36 -16.11 10.05
CA GLU A 240 7.67 -14.75 10.47
C GLU A 240 8.54 -14.74 11.74
N GLN A 241 8.19 -15.60 12.72
CA GLN A 241 8.92 -15.68 13.99
C GLN A 241 10.36 -16.15 13.78
N GLU A 242 10.56 -17.16 12.93
CA GLU A 242 11.90 -17.66 12.64
C GLU A 242 12.73 -16.65 11.84
N THR A 243 12.11 -15.96 10.88
CA THR A 243 12.76 -14.87 10.12
C THR A 243 13.18 -13.73 11.05
N SER A 244 12.31 -13.34 11.98
CA SER A 244 12.59 -12.32 12.99
C SER A 244 13.75 -12.74 13.90
N ARG A 245 13.76 -13.99 14.37
CA ARG A 245 14.87 -14.55 15.16
C ARG A 245 16.19 -14.50 14.41
N GLN A 246 16.21 -14.89 13.13
CA GLN A 246 17.40 -14.85 12.27
C GLN A 246 17.90 -13.41 12.07
N MET A 247 17.00 -12.46 11.82
CA MET A 247 17.31 -11.04 11.70
C MET A 247 17.94 -10.48 12.98
N MET A 248 17.37 -10.78 14.15
CA MET A 248 17.89 -10.29 15.43
C MET A 248 19.25 -10.91 15.81
N LEU A 249 19.49 -12.16 15.43
CA LEU A 249 20.82 -12.78 15.56
C LEU A 249 21.85 -12.10 14.66
N TRP A 250 21.49 -11.85 13.39
CA TRP A 250 22.35 -11.10 12.48
C TRP A 250 22.68 -9.71 13.03
N TYR A 251 21.67 -8.96 13.50
CA TYR A 251 21.85 -7.64 14.09
C TYR A 251 22.80 -7.66 15.30
N SER A 252 22.60 -8.61 16.22
CA SER A 252 23.46 -8.76 17.40
C SER A 252 24.93 -8.94 17.01
N ASN A 253 25.20 -9.74 15.97
CA ASN A 253 26.56 -9.94 15.46
C ASN A 253 27.17 -8.68 14.81
N GLN A 254 26.36 -7.80 14.21
CA GLN A 254 26.85 -6.53 13.66
C GLN A 254 27.24 -5.54 14.76
N THR A 255 26.52 -5.54 15.89
CA THR A 255 26.78 -4.60 17.00
C THR A 255 27.92 -5.00 17.94
N GLN A 256 28.46 -6.22 17.78
CA GLN A 256 29.60 -6.71 18.56
C GLN A 256 30.96 -6.49 17.86
N GLN A 257 30.96 -5.99 16.63
CA GLN A 257 32.15 -5.62 15.85
C GLN A 257 32.43 -4.12 15.98
#